data_AF-A0AAW6YDV0-F1
#
_entry.id   AF-A0AAW6YDV0-F1
#
_cell.length_a   1.000
_cell.length_b   1.000
_cell.length_c   1.000
_cell.angle_alpha   90.00
_cell.angle_beta   90.00
_cell.angle_gamma   90.00
#
_symmetry.space_group_name_H-M   'P 1'
#
loop_
_entity.id
_entity.type
_entity.pdbx_description
1 polymer ?
#
loop_
_entity_poly.entity_id
_entity_poly.type
_entity_poly.pdbx_seq_one_letter_code
_entity_poly.pdbx_strand_id
1 'polypeptide(L)' 'VISNGKLVHGHNGSGAELGHIRTDFDQRFDCNCGHAGCIETVASATGVVNLINFYYPKLTFKSSILPLIKENKVTAKA' A
#
# COMPACT_ATOMS: atom_id res chain seq x y z
N VAL A 1 5.45 18.07 -3.80
CA VAL A 1 6.89 18.11 -4.19
C VAL A 1 7.47 19.46 -3.79
N ILE A 2 8.68 19.54 -3.22
CA ILE A 2 9.36 20.82 -2.96
C ILE A 2 10.49 20.96 -3.98
N SER A 3 10.51 22.06 -4.73
CA SER A 3 11.56 22.37 -5.70
C SER A 3 11.97 23.82 -5.56
N ASN A 4 13.26 24.09 -5.42
CA ASN A 4 13.83 25.43 -5.19
C ASN A 4 13.12 26.19 -4.05
N GLY A 5 12.86 25.50 -2.95
CA GLY A 5 12.20 26.08 -1.77
C GLY A 5 10.70 26.37 -1.95
N LYS A 6 10.09 26.01 -3.08
CA LYS A 6 8.66 26.22 -3.36
C LYS A 6 7.90 24.91 -3.40
N LEU A 7 6.67 24.93 -2.88
CA LEU A 7 5.75 23.82 -3.00
C LEU A 7 5.22 23.75 -4.44
N VAL A 8 5.49 22.63 -5.10
CA VAL A 8 4.94 22.29 -6.40
C VAL A 8 3.65 21.53 -6.18
N HIS A 9 2.54 22.18 -6.55
CA HIS A 9 1.20 21.63 -6.47
C HIS A 9 0.84 20.75 -7.68
N GLY A 10 1.40 21.02 -8.87
CA GLY A 10 0.97 20.40 -10.12
C GLY A 10 -0.43 20.85 -10.56
N HIS A 11 -0.91 20.32 -11.68
CA HIS A 11 -2.27 20.61 -12.17
C HIS A 11 -3.31 20.07 -11.17
N ASN A 12 -4.27 20.91 -10.76
CA ASN A 12 -5.31 20.60 -9.77
C ASN A 12 -4.79 20.05 -8.43
N GLY A 13 -3.55 20.34 -8.05
CA GLY A 13 -2.97 19.82 -6.81
C GLY A 13 -2.41 18.39 -6.90
N SER A 14 -2.41 17.77 -8.09
CA SER A 14 -2.00 16.38 -8.30
C SER A 14 -0.51 16.19 -8.62
N GLY A 15 0.34 17.16 -8.30
CA GLY A 15 1.77 17.16 -8.65
C GLY A 15 2.63 16.11 -7.93
N ALA A 16 2.03 15.31 -7.04
CA ALA A 16 2.73 14.30 -6.25
C ALA A 16 1.90 13.01 -6.07
N GLU A 17 0.99 12.67 -6.99
CA GLU A 17 0.18 11.45 -6.95
C GLU A 17 1.01 10.19 -7.27
N LEU A 18 2.00 9.92 -6.43
CA LEU A 18 2.90 8.77 -6.57
C LEU A 18 2.18 7.45 -6.31
N GLY A 19 1.06 7.47 -5.59
CA GLY A 19 0.30 6.29 -5.16
C GLY A 19 -0.08 5.36 -6.32
N HIS A 20 -0.32 5.90 -7.51
CA HIS A 20 -0.76 5.13 -8.68
C HIS A 20 0.38 4.69 -9.61
N ILE A 21 1.64 4.98 -9.27
CA ILE A 21 2.79 4.47 -10.02
C ILE A 21 2.87 2.96 -9.85
N ARG A 22 2.95 2.22 -10.96
CA ARG A 22 3.11 0.77 -10.93
C ARG A 22 4.51 0.40 -10.43
N THR A 23 4.57 -0.40 -9.37
CA THR A 23 5.81 -0.87 -8.74
C THR A 23 5.81 -2.37 -8.49
N ASP A 24 4.62 -2.97 -8.30
CA ASP A 24 4.47 -4.41 -8.29
C ASP A 24 4.17 -4.92 -9.71
N PHE A 25 5.22 -5.39 -10.40
CA PHE A 25 5.09 -5.85 -11.78
C PHE A 25 4.31 -7.16 -11.91
N ASP A 26 4.25 -7.95 -10.84
CA ASP A 26 3.46 -9.19 -10.75
C ASP A 26 1.96 -8.92 -10.61
N GLN A 27 1.54 -7.66 -10.40
CA GLN A 27 0.13 -7.25 -10.31
C GLN A 27 -0.65 -8.01 -9.24
N ARG A 28 -0.06 -8.21 -8.05
CA ARG A 28 -0.67 -9.03 -6.99
C ARG A 28 -1.95 -8.41 -6.42
N PHE A 29 -2.09 -7.10 -6.50
CA PHE A 29 -3.21 -6.37 -5.90
C PHE A 29 -3.75 -5.30 -6.85
N ASP A 30 -5.08 -5.25 -6.94
CA ASP A 30 -5.81 -4.21 -7.64
C ASP A 30 -5.77 -2.88 -6.87
N CYS A 31 -5.71 -1.78 -7.62
CA CYS A 31 -5.79 -0.42 -7.11
C CYS A 31 -7.16 0.18 -7.46
N ASN A 32 -7.67 1.04 -6.59
CA ASN A 32 -8.93 1.74 -6.82
C ASN A 32 -8.89 2.72 -8.01
N CYS A 33 -7.72 3.02 -8.58
CA CYS A 33 -7.62 3.80 -9.82
C CYS A 33 -8.01 3.01 -11.09
N GLY A 34 -8.26 1.70 -10.98
CA GLY A 34 -8.62 0.82 -12.10
C GLY A 34 -7.44 0.06 -12.72
N HIS A 35 -6.24 0.21 -12.18
CA HIS A 35 -5.05 -0.57 -12.55
C HIS A 35 -4.61 -1.53 -11.43
N ALA A 36 -3.62 -2.37 -11.69
CA ALA A 36 -3.02 -3.27 -10.70
C ALA A 36 -1.54 -2.97 -10.47
N GLY A 37 -1.07 -3.26 -9.25
CA GLY A 37 0.34 -3.14 -8.87
C GLY A 37 0.85 -1.71 -8.59
N CYS A 38 -0.06 -0.77 -8.36
CA CYS A 38 0.27 0.58 -7.90
C CYS A 38 0.99 0.56 -6.55
N ILE A 39 1.93 1.46 -6.28
CA ILE A 39 2.67 1.52 -5.00
C ILE A 39 1.72 1.67 -3.80
N GLU A 40 0.58 2.35 -3.96
CA GLU A 40 -0.46 2.44 -2.94
C GLU A 40 -0.89 1.06 -2.41
N THR A 41 -0.97 0.04 -3.28
CA THR A 41 -1.47 -1.29 -2.91
C THR A 41 -0.49 -2.10 -2.07
N VAL A 42 0.73 -1.60 -1.88
CA VAL A 42 1.80 -2.24 -1.09
C VAL A 42 2.38 -1.32 -0.01
N ALA A 43 2.19 0.00 -0.10
CA ALA A 43 2.82 0.98 0.81
C ALA A 43 1.83 1.84 1.60
N SER A 44 0.53 1.80 1.31
CA SER A 44 -0.49 2.50 2.11
C SER A 44 -0.92 1.68 3.34
N ALA A 45 -1.78 2.24 4.20
CA ALA A 45 -2.38 1.50 5.31
C ALA A 45 -3.10 0.22 4.83
N THR A 46 -3.89 0.32 3.76
CA THR A 46 -4.51 -0.85 3.12
C THR A 46 -3.45 -1.74 2.47
N GLY A 47 -2.43 -1.15 1.85
CA GLY A 47 -1.36 -1.90 1.21
C GLY A 47 -0.53 -2.76 2.16
N VAL A 48 -0.27 -2.27 3.37
CA VAL A 48 0.38 -3.07 4.42
C VAL A 48 -0.51 -4.26 4.83
N VAL A 49 -1.82 -4.07 4.94
CA VAL A 49 -2.76 -5.17 5.22
C VAL A 49 -2.77 -6.20 4.07
N ASN A 50 -2.72 -5.75 2.82
CA ASN A 50 -2.60 -6.62 1.64
C ASN A 50 -1.35 -7.50 1.74
N LEU A 51 -0.18 -6.90 2.04
CA LEU A 51 1.08 -7.63 2.19
C LEU A 51 1.02 -8.64 3.35
N ILE A 52 0.46 -8.24 4.50
CA ILE A 52 0.29 -9.15 5.64
C ILE A 52 -0.50 -10.39 5.22
N ASN A 53 -1.66 -10.21 4.59
CA ASN A 53 -2.50 -11.32 4.18
C ASN A 53 -1.86 -12.20 3.10
N PHE A 54 -1.08 -11.61 2.20
CA PHE A 54 -0.37 -12.34 1.15
C PHE A 54 0.81 -13.17 1.67
N TYR A 55 1.58 -12.64 2.63
CA TYR A 55 2.77 -13.30 3.16
C TYR A 55 2.51 -14.17 4.38
N TYR A 56 1.44 -13.92 5.15
CA TYR A 56 1.06 -14.70 6.32
C TYR A 56 1.08 -16.23 6.09
N PRO A 57 0.53 -16.78 4.99
CA PRO A 57 0.52 -18.22 4.74
C PRO A 57 1.92 -18.83 4.59
N LYS A 58 2.94 -17.99 4.33
CA LYS A 58 4.35 -18.38 4.14
C LYS A 58 5.21 -18.13 5.38
N LEU A 59 4.62 -17.68 6.48
CA LEU A 59 5.38 -17.40 7.71
C LEU A 59 5.93 -18.68 8.31
N THR A 60 7.23 -18.68 8.58
CA THR A 60 7.94 -19.78 9.26
C THR A 60 8.15 -19.51 10.75
N PHE A 61 7.71 -18.36 11.25
CA PHE A 61 7.90 -17.92 12.64
C PHE A 61 6.58 -17.50 13.29
N LYS A 62 6.57 -17.44 14.63
CA LYS A 62 5.41 -16.98 15.40
C LYS A 62 5.32 -15.45 15.36
N SER A 63 4.15 -14.93 14.99
CA SER A 63 3.84 -13.51 15.01
C SER A 63 2.86 -13.17 16.14
N SER A 64 3.09 -12.06 16.85
CA SER A 64 2.19 -11.57 17.90
C SER A 64 0.81 -11.16 17.36
N ILE A 65 0.75 -10.76 16.09
CA ILE A 65 -0.50 -10.34 15.42
C ILE A 65 -1.23 -11.49 14.72
N LEU A 66 -0.73 -12.74 14.82
CA LEU A 66 -1.35 -13.90 14.17
C LEU A 66 -2.85 -14.10 14.54
N PRO A 67 -3.29 -13.89 15.80
CA PRO A 67 -4.72 -13.96 16.13
C PRO A 67 -5.56 -12.94 15.35
N LEU A 68 -5.06 -11.71 15.21
CA LEU A 68 -5.76 -10.64 14.49
C LEU A 68 -5.88 -10.95 12.99
N ILE A 69 -4.84 -11.55 12.39
CA ILE A 69 -4.88 -12.00 10.99
C ILE A 69 -5.95 -13.08 10.81
N LYS A 70 -5.98 -14.09 11.70
CA LYS A 70 -6.95 -15.19 11.63
C LYS A 70 -8.41 -14.74 11.86
N GLU A 71 -8.61 -13.74 12.70
CA GLU A 71 -9.93 -13.15 12.97
C GLU A 71 -10.34 -12.10 11.93
N ASN A 72 -9.51 -11.85 10.92
CA ASN A 72 -9.72 -10.80 9.92
C ASN A 72 -9.89 -9.40 10.54
N LYS A 73 -9.13 -9.11 11.60
CA LYS A 73 -9.13 -7.86 12.39
C LYS A 73 -7.85 -7.05 12.25
N VAL A 74 -6.93 -7.45 11.38
CA VAL A 74 -5.70 -6.69 11.14
C VAL A 74 -6.03 -5.35 10.47
N THR A 75 -5.50 -4.27 11.02
CA THR A 75 -5.67 -2.90 10.51
C THR A 75 -4.37 -2.13 10.68
N ALA A 76 -4.10 -1.22 9.74
CA ALA A 76 -3.02 -0.23 9.85
C ALA A 76 -3.57 1.19 10.06
N LYS A 77 -4.89 1.31 10.29
CA LYS A 77 -5.56 2.56 10.66
C LYS A 77 -5.57 2.67 12.19
N ALA A 78 -5.20 3.85 12.70
CA ALA A 78 -5.28 4.19 14.12
C ALA A 78 -6.73 4.37 14.58
#